data_AF-A0A521Z6V6-F1
#
_entry.id   AF-A0A521Z6V6-F1
#
_cell.length_a   1.000
_cell.length_b   1.000
_cell.length_c   1.000
_cell.angle_alpha   90.00
_cell.angle_beta   90.00
_cell.angle_gamma   90.00
#
_symmetry.space_group_name_H-M   'P 1'
#
loop_
_entity.id
_entity.type
_entity.pdbx_description
1 polymer ?
#
loop_
_entity_poly.entity_id
_entity_poly.type
_entity_poly.pdbx_seq_one_letter_code
_entity_poly.pdbx_strand_id
1 'polypeptide(L)' 'MLQVNRKDERESLENLIRRFNKKVQQSGVLGVARRKRQFEKPLTKRAQREIAIRKAARKANKAKQALYR' A
#
# COMPACT_ATOMS: atom_id res chain seq x y z
N MET A 1 14.74 2.48 -7.42
CA MET A 1 14.27 2.05 -8.76
C MET A 1 13.63 0.67 -8.62
N LEU A 2 12.39 0.47 -9.09
CA LEU A 2 11.78 -0.87 -9.05
C LEU A 2 12.30 -1.71 -10.21
N GLN A 3 13.07 -2.74 -9.90
CA GLN A 3 13.58 -3.71 -10.87
C GLN A 3 13.02 -5.10 -10.62
N VAL A 4 12.72 -5.83 -11.70
CA VAL A 4 12.28 -7.23 -11.68
C VAL A 4 13.07 -7.97 -12.76
N ASN A 5 13.98 -8.84 -12.32
CA ASN A 5 14.82 -9.63 -13.22
C ASN A 5 14.11 -10.94 -13.58
N ARG A 6 14.36 -11.49 -14.78
CA ARG A 6 13.91 -12.84 -15.12
C ARG A 6 14.58 -13.83 -14.17
N LYS A 7 13.79 -14.74 -13.59
CA LYS A 7 14.31 -15.77 -12.68
C LYS A 7 14.75 -17.02 -13.43
N ASP A 8 13.98 -17.40 -14.45
CA ASP A 8 14.25 -18.56 -15.30
C ASP A 8 14.27 -18.14 -16.77
N GLU A 9 15.07 -18.82 -17.58
CA GLU A 9 15.15 -18.59 -19.04
C GLU A 9 13.82 -18.92 -19.75
N ARG A 10 13.01 -19.80 -19.16
CA ARG A 10 11.69 -20.21 -19.67
C ARG A 10 10.52 -19.39 -19.10
N GLU A 11 10.77 -18.32 -18.33
CA GLU A 11 9.68 -17.45 -17.88
C GLU A 11 9.02 -16.74 -19.07
N SER A 12 7.71 -16.94 -19.24
CA SER A 12 6.90 -16.12 -20.16
C SER A 12 6.94 -14.64 -19.75
N LEU A 13 6.94 -13.76 -20.76
CA LEU A 13 6.91 -12.31 -20.58
C LEU A 13 5.73 -11.85 -19.71
N GLU A 14 4.57 -12.49 -19.83
CA GLU A 14 3.37 -12.16 -19.06
C GLU A 14 3.59 -12.35 -17.55
N ASN A 15 4.28 -13.42 -17.17
CA ASN A 15 4.59 -13.69 -15.77
C ASN A 15 5.55 -12.64 -15.19
N LEU A 16 6.50 -12.16 -16.01
CA LEU A 16 7.39 -11.07 -15.65
C LEU A 16 6.62 -9.76 -15.43
N ILE A 17 5.71 -9.41 -16.36
CA ILE A 17 4.84 -8.23 -16.25
C ILE A 17 3.96 -8.32 -14.99
N ARG A 18 3.38 -9.49 -14.71
CA ARG A 18 2.54 -9.70 -13.52
C ARG A 18 3.30 -9.46 -12.23
N ARG A 19 4.55 -9.97 -12.14
CA ARG A 19 5.44 -9.75 -10.99
C ARG A 19 5.84 -8.28 -10.84
N PHE A 20 6.15 -7.62 -11.96
CA PHE A 20 6.41 -6.20 -11.97
C PHE A 20 5.22 -5.40 -11.44
N ASN A 21 4.01 -5.66 -11.95
CA ASN A 21 2.79 -5.01 -11.49
C ASN A 21 2.53 -5.24 -9.99
N LYS A 22 2.72 -6.47 -9.50
CA LYS A 22 2.61 -6.77 -8.08
C LYS A 22 3.62 -5.98 -7.24
N LYS A 23 4.88 -5.89 -7.70
CA LYS A 23 5.93 -5.13 -7.00
C LYS A 23 5.63 -3.62 -7.01
N VAL A 24 5.12 -3.08 -8.12
CA VAL A 24 4.67 -1.68 -8.21
C VAL A 24 3.54 -1.41 -7.22
N GLN A 25 2.53 -2.28 -7.17
CA GLN A 25 1.42 -2.14 -6.22
C GLN A 25 1.89 -2.22 -4.76
N GLN A 26 2.73 -3.21 -4.42
CA GLN A 26 3.28 -3.37 -3.07
C GLN A 26 4.17 -2.20 -2.64
N SER A 27 4.94 -1.63 -3.56
CA SER A 27 5.78 -0.47 -3.27
C SER A 27 4.99 0.79 -2.93
N GLY A 28 3.71 0.85 -3.32
CA GLY A 28 2.85 2.00 -3.08
C GLY A 28 3.28 3.27 -3.81
N VAL A 29 4.22 3.19 -4.77
CA VAL A 29 4.78 4.34 -5.51
C VAL A 29 3.69 5.18 -6.17
N LEU A 30 2.65 4.54 -6.73
CA LEU A 30 1.51 5.25 -7.33
C LEU A 30 0.76 6.11 -6.31
N GLY A 31 0.56 5.60 -5.09
CA GLY A 31 -0.11 6.33 -4.01
C GLY A 31 0.74 7.47 -3.44
N VAL A 32 2.06 7.33 -3.42
CA VAL A 32 2.97 8.41 -3.06
C VAL A 32 3.00 9.47 -4.14
N ALA A 33 3.14 9.07 -5.41
CA ALA A 33 3.12 9.99 -6.55
C ALA A 33 1.82 10.79 -6.58
N ARG A 34 0.65 10.14 -6.39
CA ARG A 34 -0.64 10.82 -6.35
C ARG A 34 -0.73 11.88 -5.25
N ARG A 35 -0.26 11.57 -4.03
CA ARG A 35 -0.23 12.54 -2.92
C ARG A 35 0.75 13.70 -3.16
N LYS A 36 1.88 13.42 -3.81
CA LYS A 36 2.88 14.43 -4.15
C LYS A 36 2.47 15.38 -5.28
N ARG A 37 1.37 15.10 -6.00
CA ARG A 37 0.89 15.98 -7.09
C ARG A 37 0.46 17.36 -6.58
N GLN A 38 0.05 17.46 -5.33
CA GLN A 38 -0.40 18.70 -4.71
C GLN A 38 0.39 18.93 -3.42
N PHE A 39 0.59 20.20 -3.07
CA PHE A 39 1.17 20.55 -1.77
C PHE A 39 0.11 20.39 -0.67
N GLU A 40 0.44 19.63 0.36
CA GLU A 40 -0.37 19.49 1.57
C GLU A 40 0.45 19.95 2.78
N LYS A 41 -0.16 20.78 3.64
CA LYS A 41 0.47 21.15 4.92
C LYS A 41 0.66 19.90 5.78
N PRO A 42 1.77 19.79 6.55
CA PRO A 42 1.96 18.66 7.45
C PRO A 42 0.83 18.63 8.49
N LEU A 43 0.37 17.42 8.83
CA LEU A 43 -0.70 17.23 9.82
C LEU A 43 -0.25 17.72 11.20
N THR A 44 -1.15 18.42 11.89
CA THR A 44 -0.96 18.79 13.31
C THR A 44 -0.96 17.54 14.20
N LYS A 45 -0.33 17.62 15.38
CA LYS A 45 -0.30 16.50 16.35
C LYS A 45 -1.70 15.99 16.71
N ARG A 46 -2.68 16.89 16.82
CA ARG A 46 -4.09 16.53 17.09
C ARG A 46 -4.70 15.73 15.94
N ALA A 47 -4.55 16.20 14.71
CA ALA A 47 -5.07 15.49 13.53
C ALA A 47 -4.42 14.10 13.36
N GLN A 48 -3.12 13.98 13.65
CA GLN A 48 -2.42 12.68 13.64
C GLN A 48 -3.01 11.71 14.68
N ARG A 49 -3.29 12.19 15.91
CA ARG A 49 -3.91 11.38 16.97
C ARG A 49 -5.32 10.91 16.59
N GLU A 50 -6.16 11.79 16.06
CA GLU A 50 -7.52 11.46 15.63
C GLU A 50 -7.53 10.38 14.52
N ILE A 51 -6.61 10.49 13.54
CA ILE A 51 -6.44 9.46 12.51
C ILE A 51 -6.00 8.12 13.11
N ALA A 52 -5.07 8.15 14.08
CA ALA A 52 -4.59 6.94 14.75
C ALA A 52 -5.72 6.23 15.53
N ILE A 53 -6.51 6.99 16.30
CA ILE A 53 -7.67 6.47 17.03
C ILE A 53 -8.67 5.81 16.06
N ARG A 54 -9.01 6.50 14.96
CA ARG A 54 -9.91 5.95 13.93
C ARG A 54 -9.38 4.66 13.31
N LYS A 55 -8.07 4.57 13.04
CA LYS A 55 -7.43 3.36 12.52
C LYS A 55 -7.48 2.21 13.54
N ALA A 56 -7.23 2.49 14.82
CA ALA A 56 -7.29 1.51 15.89
C ALA A 56 -8.71 0.94 16.04
N ALA A 57 -9.73 1.80 16.08
CA ALA A 57 -11.13 1.39 16.16
C ALA A 57 -11.54 0.49 14.97
N ARG A 58 -11.16 0.85 13.74
CA ARG A 58 -11.43 0.01 12.56
C ARG A 58 -10.75 -1.36 12.63
N LYS A 59 -9.51 -1.41 13.13
CA LYS A 59 -8.77 -2.67 13.32
C LYS A 59 -9.47 -3.56 14.35
N ALA A 60 -9.90 -2.98 15.48
CA ALA A 60 -10.64 -3.70 16.52
C ALA A 60 -11.98 -4.23 15.99
N ASN A 61 -12.74 -3.41 15.27
CA ASN A 61 -14.02 -3.83 14.66
C ASN A 61 -13.83 -4.98 13.67
N LYS A 62 -12.77 -4.93 12.84
CA LYS A 62 -12.46 -6.02 11.90
C LYS A 62 -12.09 -7.32 12.63
N ALA A 63 -11.31 -7.23 13.71
CA ALA A 63 -10.96 -8.38 14.53
C ALA A 63 -12.20 -8.98 15.21
N LYS A 64 -13.07 -8.13 15.75
CA LYS A 64 -14.36 -8.52 16.33
C LYS A 64 -15.21 -9.25 15.29
N GLN A 65 -15.36 -8.70 14.10
CA GLN A 65 -16.10 -9.34 13.00
C GLN A 65 -15.50 -10.69 12.60
N ALA A 66 -14.18 -10.84 12.60
CA ALA A 66 -13.53 -12.12 12.30
C ALA A 66 -13.70 -13.17 13.41
N LEU A 67 -13.87 -12.75 14.67
CA LEU A 67 -14.11 -13.64 15.81
C LEU A 67 -15.54 -14.21 15.82
N TYR A 68 -16.51 -13.41 15.38
CA TYR A 68 -17.93 -13.79 15.34
C TYR A 68 -18.39 -14.31 13.96
N ARG A 69 -17.45 -14.64 13.08
CA ARG A 69 -17.70 -15.20 11.75
C ARG A 69 -17.20 -16.63 11.71
#